data_AF-A0A1H1WU72-F1
#
_entry.id   AF-A0A1H1WU72-F1
#
_cell.length_a   1.000
_cell.length_b   1.000
_cell.length_c   1.000
_cell.angle_alpha   90.00
_cell.angle_beta   90.00
_cell.angle_gamma   90.00
#
_symmetry.space_group_name_H-M   'P 1'
#
loop_
_entity.id
_entity.type
_entity.pdbx_description
1 polymer ?
#
loop_
_entity_poly.entity_id
_entity_poly.type
_entity_poly.pdbx_seq_one_letter_code
_entity_poly.pdbx_strand_id
1 'polypeptide(L)'
;MLNNITWDYFPWKIFDYVLRLLSKNNLKMKTNKIIYYAATGLLTLLMLFSISMYIFKHDEIEIAFTNFGYPTYIIYPYAIAKLLGLIALWLPGFKTLKEWAYSGFFFAFILAFFAHFMIGDGEHMAALIALILLILSYIFYKKNN
;
A
#
# COMPACT_ATOMS: atom_id res chain seq x y z
N MET A 1 42.02 52.62 12.11
CA MET A 1 41.08 51.76 11.35
C MET A 1 40.95 50.45 12.12
N LEU A 2 39.96 50.32 12.99
CA LEU A 2 39.69 49.04 13.67
C LEU A 2 38.80 48.23 12.74
N ASN A 3 39.32 47.09 12.32
CA ASN A 3 38.70 46.17 11.39
C ASN A 3 37.33 45.71 11.91
N ASN A 4 36.30 45.92 11.09
CA ASN A 4 35.05 45.16 11.16
C ASN A 4 35.38 43.69 10.87
N ILE A 5 35.75 42.94 11.91
CA ILE A 5 35.75 41.48 11.85
C ILE A 5 34.27 41.10 11.80
N THR A 6 33.77 40.80 10.61
CA THR A 6 32.38 40.37 10.43
C THR A 6 32.26 38.98 11.06
N TRP A 7 31.36 38.87 12.06
CA TRP A 7 31.03 37.63 12.76
C TRP A 7 30.28 36.61 11.88
N ASP A 8 30.35 36.77 10.56
CA ASP A 8 29.56 36.03 9.59
C ASP A 8 29.99 34.58 9.39
N TYR A 9 31.19 34.23 9.86
CA TYR A 9 31.78 32.88 9.80
C TYR A 9 31.74 32.15 11.16
N PHE A 10 30.90 32.59 12.09
CA PHE A 10 30.84 31.97 13.41
C PHE A 10 30.23 30.55 13.35
N PRO A 11 30.80 29.56 14.08
CA PRO A 11 30.41 28.14 14.02
C PRO A 11 28.91 27.83 14.21
N TRP A 12 28.13 28.73 14.83
CA TRP A 12 26.69 28.54 15.05
C TRP A 12 25.86 28.42 13.76
N LYS A 13 26.25 29.06 12.64
CA LYS A 13 25.52 28.90 11.35
C LYS A 13 25.63 27.46 10.81
N ILE A 14 26.78 26.81 10.99
CA ILE A 14 26.99 25.41 10.60
C ILE A 14 26.14 24.50 11.50
N PHE A 15 26.14 24.77 12.81
CA PHE A 15 25.32 24.04 13.78
C PHE A 15 23.82 24.14 13.46
N ASP A 16 23.30 25.33 13.19
CA ASP A 16 21.89 25.56 12.82
C ASP A 16 21.53 24.86 11.51
N TYR A 17 22.42 24.88 10.51
CA TYR A 17 22.22 24.18 9.26
C TYR A 17 22.12 22.66 9.48
N VAL A 18 23.03 22.09 10.27
CA VAL A 18 23.00 20.67 10.64
C VAL A 18 21.71 20.32 11.39
N LEU A 19 21.30 21.13 12.38
CA LEU A 19 20.04 20.91 13.11
C LEU A 19 18.81 20.97 12.19
N ARG A 20 18.76 21.93 11.24
CA ARG A 20 17.67 22.02 10.25
C ARG A 20 17.64 20.80 9.32
N LEU A 21 18.79 20.31 8.88
CA LEU A 21 18.87 19.09 8.06
C LEU A 21 18.42 17.85 8.84
N LEU A 22 18.87 17.69 10.09
CA LEU A 22 18.48 16.57 10.95
C LEU A 22 16.96 16.60 11.23
N SER A 23 16.42 17.77 11.56
CA SER A 23 14.98 17.97 11.77
C SER A 23 14.16 17.63 10.52
N LYS A 24 14.56 18.16 9.35
CA LYS A 24 13.89 17.90 8.07
C LYS A 24 13.90 16.40 7.71
N ASN A 25 15.03 15.72 7.92
CA ASN A 25 15.13 14.29 7.68
C ASN A 25 14.23 13.48 8.63
N ASN A 26 14.18 13.84 9.91
CA ASN A 26 13.31 13.19 10.88
C ASN A 26 11.82 13.36 10.52
N LEU A 27 11.40 14.58 10.14
CA LEU A 27 10.04 14.85 9.67
C LEU A 27 9.70 14.02 8.43
N LYS A 28 10.59 13.95 7.44
CA LYS A 28 10.41 13.12 6.23
C LYS A 28 10.22 11.65 6.57
N MET A 29 11.01 11.10 7.50
CA MET A 29 10.88 9.72 7.95
C MET A 29 9.54 9.46 8.66
N LYS A 30 9.07 10.41 9.48
CA LYS A 30 7.75 10.32 10.14
C LYS A 30 6.62 10.34 9.10
N THR A 31 6.67 11.27 8.15
CA THR A 31 5.67 11.36 7.08
C THR A 31 5.63 10.10 6.22
N ASN A 32 6.79 9.54 5.85
CA ASN A 32 6.85 8.30 5.08
C ASN A 32 6.21 7.12 5.84
N LYS A 33 6.40 7.02 7.16
CA LYS A 33 5.74 6.02 8.01
C LYS A 33 4.24 6.20 8.04
N ILE A 34 3.75 7.43 8.22
CA ILE A 34 2.32 7.71 8.23
C ILE A 34 1.68 7.30 6.90
N ILE A 35 2.27 7.67 5.77
CA ILE A 35 1.73 7.32 4.45
C ILE A 35 1.74 5.80 4.25
N TYR A 36 2.82 5.11 4.63
CA TYR A 36 2.88 3.66 4.58
C TYR A 36 1.74 2.99 5.37
N TYR A 37 1.56 3.36 6.64
CA TYR A 37 0.52 2.76 7.49
C TYR A 37 -0.89 3.16 7.07
N ALA A 38 -1.11 4.40 6.61
CA ALA A 38 -2.40 4.83 6.09
C ALA A 38 -2.77 4.07 4.82
N ALA A 39 -1.87 3.98 3.85
CA ALA A 39 -2.12 3.26 2.60
C ALA A 39 -2.34 1.75 2.86
N THR A 40 -1.50 1.13 3.69
CA THR A 40 -1.63 -0.29 4.05
C THR A 40 -2.90 -0.56 4.86
N GLY A 41 -3.27 0.34 5.77
CA GLY A 41 -4.52 0.27 6.54
C GLY A 41 -5.77 0.35 5.66
N LEU A 42 -5.84 1.35 4.78
CA LEU A 42 -6.95 1.50 3.84
C LEU A 42 -7.05 0.33 2.88
N LEU A 43 -5.92 -0.15 2.33
CA LEU A 43 -5.88 -1.36 1.52
C LEU A 43 -6.42 -2.56 2.28
N THR A 44 -6.01 -2.72 3.53
CA THR A 44 -6.46 -3.84 4.39
C THR A 44 -7.96 -3.78 4.62
N LEU A 45 -8.53 -2.60 4.91
CA LEU A 45 -9.98 -2.44 5.08
C LEU A 45 -10.74 -2.81 3.80
N LEU A 46 -10.28 -2.32 2.65
CA LEU A 46 -10.89 -2.64 1.35
C LEU A 46 -10.82 -4.15 1.04
N MET A 47 -9.68 -4.78 1.35
CA MET A 47 -9.49 -6.20 1.12
C MET A 47 -10.30 -7.07 2.08
N LEU A 48 -10.41 -6.69 3.35
CA LEU A 48 -11.27 -7.38 4.31
C LEU A 48 -12.75 -7.25 3.95
N PHE A 49 -13.17 -6.10 3.42
CA PHE A 49 -14.51 -5.95 2.84
C PHE A 49 -14.71 -6.88 1.63
N SER A 50 -13.74 -6.96 0.72
CA SER A 50 -13.80 -7.91 -0.39
C SER A 50 -13.89 -9.36 0.10
N ILE A 51 -13.06 -9.75 1.08
CA ILE A 51 -13.05 -11.11 1.65
C ILE A 51 -14.39 -11.41 2.36
N SER A 52 -14.98 -10.44 3.08
CA SER A 52 -16.25 -10.64 3.76
C SER A 52 -17.38 -10.92 2.77
N MET A 53 -17.38 -10.28 1.60
CA MET A 53 -18.34 -10.59 0.52
C MET A 53 -18.19 -12.04 0.05
N TYR A 54 -16.97 -12.56 -0.09
CA TYR A 54 -16.74 -13.93 -0.52
C TYR A 54 -17.24 -14.97 0.49
N ILE A 55 -17.21 -14.62 1.78
CA ILE A 55 -17.61 -15.51 2.88
C ILE A 55 -19.11 -15.43 3.17
N PHE A 56 -19.66 -14.21 3.27
CA PHE A 56 -21.03 -13.99 3.73
C PHE A 56 -22.04 -13.80 2.59
N LYS A 57 -21.57 -13.46 1.38
CA LYS A 57 -22.39 -13.19 0.19
C LYS A 57 -21.96 -14.11 -0.96
N HIS A 58 -21.79 -15.39 -0.65
CA HIS A 58 -21.27 -16.37 -1.60
C HIS A 58 -22.07 -16.42 -2.91
N ASP A 59 -23.40 -16.50 -2.82
CA ASP A 59 -24.29 -16.59 -3.99
C ASP A 59 -24.11 -15.39 -4.94
N GLU A 60 -23.95 -14.18 -4.41
CA GLU A 60 -23.72 -12.96 -5.20
C GLU A 60 -22.36 -13.01 -5.92
N ILE A 61 -21.32 -13.49 -5.21
CA ILE A 61 -19.97 -13.65 -5.78
C ILE A 61 -19.93 -14.80 -6.79
N GLU A 62 -20.70 -15.86 -6.59
CA GLU A 62 -20.82 -16.98 -7.52
C GLU A 62 -21.37 -16.53 -8.88
N ILE A 63 -22.40 -15.69 -8.86
CA ILE A 63 -22.96 -15.06 -10.08
C ILE A 63 -21.89 -14.20 -10.76
N ALA A 64 -21.16 -13.36 -10.01
CA ALA A 64 -20.10 -12.52 -10.56
C ALA A 64 -18.98 -13.36 -11.20
N PHE A 65 -18.51 -14.42 -10.52
CA PHE A 65 -17.48 -15.33 -11.04
C PHE A 65 -17.93 -16.07 -12.29
N THR A 66 -19.19 -16.51 -12.32
CA THR A 66 -19.77 -17.14 -13.51
C THR A 66 -19.83 -16.15 -14.68
N ASN A 67 -20.20 -14.90 -14.44
CA ASN A 67 -20.20 -13.84 -15.46
C ASN A 67 -18.79 -13.53 -15.98
N PHE A 68 -17.75 -13.65 -15.13
CA PHE A 68 -16.36 -13.55 -15.56
C PHE A 68 -15.87 -14.77 -16.36
N GLY A 69 -16.65 -15.86 -16.40
CA GLY A 69 -16.24 -17.14 -16.98
C GLY A 69 -15.28 -17.94 -16.08
N TYR A 70 -15.26 -17.65 -14.78
CA TYR A 70 -14.43 -18.34 -13.81
C TYR A 70 -15.17 -19.50 -13.12
N PRO A 71 -14.48 -20.62 -12.85
CA PRO A 71 -15.08 -21.71 -12.10
C PRO A 71 -15.30 -21.33 -10.64
N THR A 72 -16.47 -21.67 -10.09
CA THR A 72 -16.93 -21.19 -8.77
C THR A 72 -16.15 -21.80 -7.59
N TYR A 73 -15.53 -22.98 -7.76
CA TYR A 73 -14.73 -23.62 -6.71
C TYR A 73 -13.51 -22.78 -6.27
N ILE A 74 -13.08 -21.78 -7.05
CA ILE A 74 -11.92 -20.94 -6.72
C ILE A 74 -12.24 -19.81 -5.73
N ILE A 75 -13.52 -19.54 -5.46
CA ILE A 75 -13.96 -18.40 -4.64
C ILE A 75 -13.29 -18.46 -3.26
N TYR A 76 -13.46 -19.55 -2.50
CA TYR A 76 -12.87 -19.68 -1.17
C TYR A 76 -11.34 -19.78 -1.17
N PRO A 77 -10.69 -20.60 -2.02
CA PRO A 77 -9.23 -20.59 -2.15
C PRO A 77 -8.66 -19.19 -2.41
N TYR A 78 -9.31 -18.40 -3.27
CA TYR A 78 -8.87 -17.05 -3.58
C TYR A 78 -9.09 -16.08 -2.39
N ALA A 79 -10.21 -16.20 -1.66
CA ALA A 79 -10.44 -15.42 -0.43
C ALA A 79 -9.36 -15.72 0.63
N ILE A 80 -9.00 -16.99 0.81
CA ILE A 80 -7.93 -17.41 1.74
C ILE A 80 -6.58 -16.83 1.29
N ALA A 81 -6.26 -16.90 -0.01
CA ALA A 81 -5.04 -16.33 -0.55
C ALA A 81 -4.94 -14.81 -0.31
N LYS A 82 -6.05 -14.07 -0.47
CA LYS A 82 -6.12 -12.63 -0.12
C LYS A 82 -5.84 -12.41 1.38
N LEU A 83 -6.41 -13.23 2.26
CA LEU A 83 -6.18 -13.11 3.70
C LEU A 83 -4.71 -13.36 4.07
N LEU A 84 -4.10 -14.41 3.51
CA LEU A 84 -2.69 -14.72 3.71
C LEU A 84 -1.77 -13.60 3.18
N GLY A 85 -2.13 -13.01 2.03
CA GLY A 85 -1.44 -11.84 1.49
C GLY A 85 -1.49 -10.64 2.44
N LEU A 86 -2.65 -10.36 3.04
CA LEU A 86 -2.76 -9.28 4.04
C LEU A 86 -1.89 -9.55 5.26
N ILE A 87 -1.90 -10.77 5.78
CA ILE A 87 -1.05 -11.16 6.93
C ILE A 87 0.43 -10.91 6.57
N ALA A 88 0.86 -11.32 5.38
CA ALA A 88 2.23 -11.09 4.90
C ALA A 88 2.60 -9.60 4.78
N LEU A 89 1.68 -8.72 4.39
CA LEU A 89 1.93 -7.27 4.35
C LEU A 89 2.18 -6.67 5.74
N TRP A 90 1.51 -7.17 6.78
CA TRP A 90 1.64 -6.65 8.15
C TRP A 90 2.79 -7.28 8.95
N LEU A 91 3.22 -8.50 8.60
CA LEU A 91 4.30 -9.17 9.30
C LEU A 91 5.63 -8.38 9.21
N PRO A 92 6.33 -8.15 10.34
CA PRO A 92 7.67 -7.58 10.34
C PRO A 92 8.72 -8.65 10.01
N GLY A 93 9.89 -8.23 9.48
CA GLY A 93 11.06 -9.09 9.31
C GLY A 93 11.09 -9.99 8.06
N PHE A 94 9.94 -10.38 7.50
CA PHE A 94 9.88 -11.29 6.34
C PHE A 94 9.87 -10.53 4.99
N LYS A 95 11.04 -10.05 4.55
CA LYS A 95 11.17 -9.27 3.30
C LYS A 95 10.64 -10.02 2.07
N THR A 96 11.09 -11.25 1.83
CA THR A 96 10.71 -12.03 0.63
C THR A 96 9.21 -12.32 0.57
N LEU A 97 8.62 -12.73 1.69
CA LEU A 97 7.17 -13.01 1.76
C LEU A 97 6.34 -11.76 1.49
N LYS A 98 6.81 -10.60 1.97
CA LYS A 98 6.15 -9.32 1.71
C LYS A 98 6.22 -8.91 0.24
N GLU A 99 7.37 -9.10 -0.41
CA GLU A 99 7.54 -8.88 -1.86
C GLU A 99 6.62 -9.80 -2.69
N TRP A 100 6.45 -11.05 -2.28
CA TRP A 100 5.46 -11.97 -2.89
C TRP A 100 4.03 -11.48 -2.70
N ALA A 101 3.67 -11.01 -1.50
CA ALA A 101 2.35 -10.46 -1.23
C ALA A 101 2.06 -9.21 -2.09
N TYR A 102 3.02 -8.29 -2.19
CA TYR A 102 2.89 -7.13 -3.07
C TYR A 102 2.71 -7.54 -4.54
N SER A 103 3.50 -8.50 -5.02
CA SER A 103 3.41 -8.98 -6.40
C SER A 103 2.09 -9.67 -6.68
N GLY A 104 1.64 -10.55 -5.77
CA GLY A 104 0.37 -11.27 -5.89
C GLY A 104 -0.82 -10.32 -5.94
N PHE A 105 -0.87 -9.33 -5.04
CA PHE A 105 -1.92 -8.31 -5.07
C PHE A 105 -1.85 -7.41 -6.30
N PHE A 106 -0.66 -7.07 -6.79
CA PHE A 106 -0.50 -6.24 -7.97
C PHE A 106 -1.16 -6.88 -9.19
N PHE A 107 -0.84 -8.15 -9.47
CA PHE A 107 -1.48 -8.87 -10.57
C PHE A 107 -2.97 -9.12 -10.31
N ALA A 108 -3.36 -9.46 -9.09
CA ALA A 108 -4.76 -9.65 -8.72
C ALA A 108 -5.62 -8.40 -8.99
N PHE A 109 -5.13 -7.20 -8.69
CA PHE A 109 -5.86 -5.96 -8.91
C PHE A 109 -5.93 -5.55 -10.37
N ILE A 110 -4.86 -5.76 -11.14
CA ILE A 110 -4.89 -5.54 -12.60
C ILE A 110 -5.92 -6.46 -13.25
N LEU A 111 -5.90 -7.76 -12.91
CA LEU A 111 -6.84 -8.72 -13.48
C LEU A 111 -8.28 -8.43 -13.04
N ALA A 112 -8.49 -8.07 -11.77
CA ALA A 112 -9.81 -7.67 -11.28
C ALA A 112 -10.33 -6.42 -12.00
N PHE A 113 -9.49 -5.41 -12.22
CA PHE A 113 -9.86 -4.20 -12.96
C PHE A 113 -10.41 -4.55 -14.34
N PHE A 114 -9.67 -5.36 -15.11
CA PHE A 114 -10.11 -5.74 -16.46
C PHE A 114 -11.36 -6.63 -16.43
N ALA A 115 -11.48 -7.57 -15.48
CA ALA A 115 -12.66 -8.40 -15.35
C ALA A 115 -13.94 -7.55 -15.16
N HIS A 116 -13.93 -6.64 -14.19
CA HIS A 116 -15.04 -5.73 -13.92
C HIS A 116 -15.30 -4.73 -15.06
N PHE A 117 -14.23 -4.19 -15.67
CA PHE A 117 -14.35 -3.25 -16.77
C PHE A 117 -14.98 -3.89 -18.01
N MET A 118 -14.60 -5.13 -18.34
CA MET A 118 -15.10 -5.85 -19.52
C MET A 118 -16.57 -6.28 -19.39
N ILE A 119 -17.03 -6.64 -18.18
CA ILE A 119 -18.44 -6.99 -17.97
C ILE A 119 -19.33 -5.76 -17.69
N GLY A 120 -18.73 -4.59 -17.45
CA GLY A 120 -19.45 -3.33 -17.32
C GLY A 120 -20.24 -3.18 -16.01
N ASP A 121 -19.84 -3.84 -14.93
CA ASP A 121 -20.55 -3.82 -13.64
C ASP A 121 -20.24 -2.59 -12.76
N GLY A 122 -19.26 -1.77 -13.15
CA GLY A 122 -18.86 -0.56 -12.42
C GLY A 122 -17.88 -0.77 -11.26
N GLU A 123 -17.54 -2.01 -10.92
CA GLU A 123 -16.70 -2.35 -9.74
C GLU A 123 -15.18 -2.19 -10.02
N HIS A 124 -14.79 -1.89 -11.26
CA HIS A 124 -13.39 -1.68 -11.66
C HIS A 124 -12.71 -0.54 -10.89
N MET A 125 -13.48 0.44 -10.40
CA MET A 125 -12.93 1.53 -9.59
C MET A 125 -12.39 1.06 -8.23
N ALA A 126 -13.01 0.06 -7.60
CA ALA A 126 -12.52 -0.51 -6.36
C ALA A 126 -11.15 -1.19 -6.57
N ALA A 127 -11.00 -1.92 -7.68
CA ALA A 127 -9.71 -2.54 -8.07
C ALA A 127 -8.62 -1.49 -8.35
N LEU A 128 -8.97 -0.39 -9.03
CA LEU A 128 -8.04 0.71 -9.29
C LEU A 128 -7.57 1.40 -8.00
N ILE A 129 -8.50 1.67 -7.08
CA ILE A 129 -8.17 2.25 -5.76
C ILE A 129 -7.27 1.30 -4.97
N ALA A 130 -7.57 0.00 -4.96
CA ALA A 130 -6.73 -1.01 -4.32
C ALA A 130 -5.30 -1.01 -4.88
N LEU A 131 -5.16 -0.91 -6.22
CA LEU A 131 -3.86 -0.86 -6.89
C LEU A 131 -3.06 0.38 -6.51
N ILE A 132 -3.69 1.56 -6.47
CA ILE A 132 -3.04 2.81 -6.04
C ILE A 132 -2.57 2.70 -4.59
N LEU A 133 -3.43 2.21 -3.69
CA LEU A 133 -3.07 2.01 -2.28
C LEU A 133 -1.92 1.01 -2.12
N LEU A 134 -1.90 -0.06 -2.91
CA LEU A 134 -0.84 -1.04 -2.92
C LEU A 134 0.50 -0.44 -3.36
N ILE A 135 0.51 0.34 -4.46
CA ILE A 135 1.70 1.01 -4.97
C ILE A 135 2.23 2.03 -3.94
N LEU A 136 1.35 2.83 -3.35
CA LEU A 136 1.74 3.77 -2.29
C LEU A 136 2.31 3.03 -1.08
N SER A 137 1.63 1.98 -0.61
CA SER A 137 2.11 1.12 0.47
C SER A 137 3.51 0.60 0.16
N TYR A 138 3.74 0.03 -1.02
CA TYR A 138 5.04 -0.50 -1.43
C TYR A 138 6.15 0.56 -1.49
N ILE A 139 5.90 1.69 -2.15
CA ILE A 139 6.89 2.77 -2.29
C ILE A 139 7.32 3.28 -0.91
N PHE A 140 6.36 3.50 -0.01
CA PHE A 140 6.67 4.00 1.33
C PHE A 140 7.20 2.92 2.28
N TYR A 141 6.88 1.64 2.05
CA TYR A 141 7.54 0.50 2.71
C TYR A 141 9.05 0.50 2.42
N LYS A 142 9.44 0.64 1.15
CA LYS A 142 10.86 0.67 0.72
C LYS A 142 11.60 1.94 1.17
N LYS A 143 10.90 3.05 1.41
CA LYS A 143 11.50 4.26 1.97
C LYS A 143 11.76 4.17 3.48
N ASN A 144 11.08 3.25 4.18
CA ASN A 144 11.16 3.11 5.64
C ASN A 144 12.08 1.97 6.09
N ASN A 145 12.56 1.12 5.18
CA ASN A 145 13.40 -0.06 5.46
C ASN A 145 14.63 -0.09 4.56
#